data_AF-A0A0P4UWU2-F1
#
_entry.id   AF-A0A0P4UWU2-F1
#
_cell.length_a   1.000
_cell.length_b   1.000
_cell.length_c   1.000
_cell.angle_alpha   90.00
_cell.angle_beta   90.00
_cell.angle_gamma   90.00
#
_symmetry.space_group_name_H-M   'P 1'
#
loop_
_entity.id
_entity.type
_entity.pdbx_description
1 polymer ?
#
loop_
_entity_poly.entity_id
_entity_poly.type
_entity_poly.pdbx_seq_one_letter_code
_entity_poly.pdbx_strand_id
1 'polypeptide(L)'
;MTTENSTEILIRAIAILERAEAILNHIEVEYFSPQSEWVDKHAASKIVNKHWQTLNVWRRDKAKGLIEGIHWQHDGGEVVYHAEMLKDWYRHRRNPEAHLRTIEQSAKSQAKRRKPA
;
A
#
# COMPACT_ATOMS: atom_id res chain seq x y z
N MET A 1 4.02 15.74 -48.26
CA MET A 1 4.03 15.95 -46.80
C MET A 1 2.66 15.55 -46.28
N THR A 2 2.54 14.34 -45.73
CA THR A 2 1.30 13.86 -45.12
C THR A 2 1.17 14.49 -43.74
N THR A 3 0.26 15.44 -43.59
CA THR A 3 -0.16 15.94 -42.28
C THR A 3 -0.92 14.80 -41.61
N GLU A 4 -0.24 14.04 -40.77
CA GLU A 4 -0.90 13.08 -39.88
C GLU A 4 -1.99 13.85 -39.13
N ASN A 5 -3.23 13.40 -39.25
CA ASN A 5 -4.39 14.08 -38.70
C ASN A 5 -4.20 14.16 -37.18
N SER A 6 -4.22 15.36 -36.60
CA SER A 6 -4.06 15.58 -35.16
C SER A 6 -4.98 14.69 -34.30
N THR A 7 -6.14 14.33 -34.85
CA THR A 7 -7.10 13.40 -34.23
C THR A 7 -6.53 11.98 -34.09
N GLU A 8 -5.82 11.50 -35.10
CA GLU A 8 -5.23 10.17 -35.13
C GLU A 8 -4.07 10.03 -34.14
N ILE A 9 -3.28 11.10 -33.98
CA ILE A 9 -2.23 11.19 -32.95
C ILE A 9 -2.84 11.11 -31.55
N LEU A 10 -3.94 11.85 -31.30
CA LEU A 10 -4.62 11.83 -30.00
C LEU A 10 -5.20 10.45 -29.68
N ILE A 11 -5.80 9.77 -30.65
CA ILE A 11 -6.34 8.41 -30.46
C ILE A 11 -5.22 7.42 -30.08
N ARG A 12 -4.08 7.50 -30.77
CA ARG A 12 -2.93 6.64 -30.46
C ARG A 12 -2.35 6.93 -29.07
N ALA A 13 -2.28 8.21 -28.68
CA ALA A 13 -1.81 8.61 -27.35
C ALA A 13 -2.71 8.06 -26.23
N ILE A 14 -4.04 8.13 -26.39
CA ILE A 14 -5.01 7.58 -25.43
C ILE A 14 -4.83 6.07 -25.29
N ALA A 15 -4.73 5.34 -26.41
CA ALA A 15 -4.54 3.88 -26.38
C ALA A 15 -3.24 3.45 -25.68
N ILE A 16 -2.18 4.25 -25.78
CA ILE A 16 -0.92 4.01 -25.05
C ILE A 16 -1.10 4.21 -23.56
N LEU A 17 -1.83 5.26 -23.14
CA LEU A 17 -2.10 5.53 -21.73
C LEU A 17 -2.96 4.42 -21.11
N GLU A 18 -4.01 3.96 -21.80
CA GLU A 18 -4.85 2.86 -21.34
C GLU A 18 -4.05 1.56 -21.18
N ARG A 19 -3.13 1.26 -22.12
CA ARG A 19 -2.24 0.10 -22.00
C ARG A 19 -1.25 0.24 -20.85
N ALA A 20 -0.69 1.43 -20.63
CA ALA A 20 0.22 1.67 -19.51
C ALA A 20 -0.50 1.47 -18.17
N GLU A 21 -1.74 1.95 -18.05
CA GLU A 21 -2.57 1.76 -16.86
C GLU A 21 -2.90 0.27 -16.63
N ALA A 22 -3.23 -0.48 -17.69
CA ALA A 22 -3.46 -1.92 -17.60
C ALA A 22 -2.20 -2.69 -17.15
N ILE A 23 -1.02 -2.30 -17.63
CA ILE A 23 0.26 -2.90 -17.21
C ILE A 23 0.54 -2.59 -15.73
N LEU A 24 0.32 -1.34 -15.30
CA LEU A 24 0.49 -0.95 -13.89
C LEU A 24 -0.46 -1.73 -12.98
N ASN A 25 -1.73 -1.88 -13.38
CA ASN A 25 -2.71 -2.68 -12.64
C ASN A 25 -2.32 -4.17 -12.60
N HIS A 26 -1.79 -4.74 -13.68
CA HIS A 26 -1.34 -6.12 -13.71
C HIS A 26 -0.12 -6.35 -12.81
N ILE A 27 0.86 -5.44 -12.84
CA ILE A 27 2.01 -5.47 -11.92
C ILE A 27 1.54 -5.33 -10.47
N GLU A 28 0.56 -4.48 -10.19
CA GLU A 28 -0.08 -4.36 -8.87
C GLU A 28 -0.84 -5.61 -8.44
N VAL A 29 -1.16 -6.57 -9.31
CA VAL A 29 -1.79 -7.85 -8.94
C VAL A 29 -0.76 -8.96 -8.83
N GLU A 30 0.22 -9.00 -9.73
CA GLU A 30 1.22 -10.06 -9.82
C GLU A 30 2.31 -9.96 -8.73
N TYR A 31 2.70 -8.75 -8.33
CA TYR A 31 3.65 -8.51 -7.23
C TYR A 31 2.98 -8.29 -5.87
N PHE A 32 1.65 -8.42 -5.82
CA PHE A 32 0.83 -8.08 -4.66
C PHE A 32 -0.12 -9.23 -4.34
N SER A 33 0.48 -10.39 -4.07
CA SER A 33 -0.24 -11.47 -3.41
C SER A 33 -0.77 -10.96 -2.05
N PRO A 34 -2.04 -11.21 -1.68
CA PRO A 34 -2.63 -10.79 -0.41
C PRO A 34 -2.17 -11.69 0.76
N GLN A 35 -0.88 -12.00 0.77
CA GLN A 35 -0.19 -12.55 1.93
C GLN A 35 0.09 -11.36 2.85
N SER A 36 -0.59 -11.37 4.00
CA SER A 36 -0.38 -10.47 5.13
C SER A 36 1.03 -10.68 5.70
N GLU A 37 2.06 -10.26 4.96
CA GLU A 37 3.44 -10.50 5.36
C GLU A 37 3.90 -9.38 6.29
N TRP A 38 4.29 -9.80 7.48
CA TRP A 38 5.05 -8.97 8.41
C TRP A 38 6.49 -8.93 7.89
N VAL A 39 6.96 -7.73 7.54
CA VAL A 39 8.26 -7.52 6.93
C VAL A 39 9.20 -6.77 7.86
N ASP A 40 10.51 -6.95 7.69
CA ASP A 40 11.50 -6.21 8.46
C ASP A 40 11.49 -4.69 8.14
N LYS A 41 12.23 -3.92 8.94
CA LYS A 41 12.35 -2.47 8.80
C LYS A 41 12.93 -2.02 7.44
N HIS A 42 13.75 -2.83 6.78
CA HIS A 42 14.37 -2.51 5.50
C HIS A 42 13.38 -2.70 4.36
N ALA A 43 12.63 -3.80 4.34
CA ALA A 43 11.53 -4.02 3.41
C ALA A 43 10.43 -2.97 3.60
N ALA A 44 10.03 -2.70 4.85
CA ALA A 44 9.08 -1.64 5.20
C ALA A 44 9.51 -0.26 4.66
N SER A 45 10.80 0.06 4.75
CA SER A 45 11.37 1.33 4.27
C SER A 45 11.19 1.51 2.75
N LYS A 46 11.30 0.41 1.99
CA LYS A 46 11.09 0.41 0.54
C LYS A 46 9.62 0.63 0.18
N ILE A 47 8.69 0.04 0.93
CA ILE A 47 7.23 0.16 0.70
C ILE A 47 6.78 1.63 0.74
N VAL A 48 7.25 2.40 1.72
CA VAL A 48 6.85 3.80 1.90
C VAL A 48 7.81 4.80 1.25
N ASN A 49 8.87 4.30 0.60
CA ASN A 49 9.98 5.10 0.08
C ASN A 49 10.50 6.13 1.10
N LYS A 50 10.79 5.68 2.32
CA LYS A 50 11.36 6.47 3.41
C LYS A 50 12.44 5.70 4.14
N HIS A 51 13.39 6.42 4.72
CA HIS A 51 14.42 5.81 5.55
C HIS A 51 13.82 5.09 6.77
N TRP A 52 14.42 3.98 7.20
CA TRP A 52 13.93 3.19 8.33
C TRP A 52 13.84 3.98 9.66
N GLN A 53 14.68 5.01 9.83
CA GLN A 53 14.58 5.91 10.98
C GLN A 53 13.26 6.69 11.00
N THR A 54 12.71 7.02 9.85
CA THR A 54 11.40 7.66 9.73
C THR A 54 10.29 6.76 10.27
N LEU A 55 10.38 5.44 10.02
CA LEU A 55 9.45 4.46 10.60
C LEU A 55 9.54 4.48 12.13
N ASN A 56 10.74 4.57 12.70
CA ASN A 56 10.92 4.69 14.15
C ASN A 56 10.29 5.97 14.72
N VAL A 57 10.38 7.09 14.01
CA VAL A 57 9.70 8.33 14.41
C VAL A 57 8.19 8.13 14.39
N TRP A 58 7.65 7.56 13.32
CA TRP A 58 6.20 7.32 13.21
C TRP A 58 5.68 6.32 14.25
N ARG A 59 6.45 5.32 14.68
CA ARG A 59 6.03 4.44 15.79
C ARG A 59 5.97 5.17 17.13
N ARG A 60 6.81 6.18 17.34
CA ARG A 60 6.90 6.93 18.60
C ARG A 60 5.88 8.07 18.67
N ASP A 61 5.33 8.51 17.54
CA ASP A 61 4.29 9.51 17.48
C ASP A 61 2.94 8.91 17.91
N LYS A 62 2.50 9.23 19.13
CA LYS A 62 1.24 8.71 19.68
C LYS A 62 -0.02 9.40 19.14
N ALA A 63 0.11 10.55 18.48
CA ALA A 63 -1.04 11.33 18.03
C ALA A 63 -1.46 10.94 16.61
N LYS A 64 -0.51 10.64 15.72
CA LYS A 64 -0.77 10.37 14.30
C LYS A 64 0.12 9.26 13.71
N GLY A 65 0.78 8.50 14.56
CA GLY A 65 1.77 7.50 14.16
C GLY A 65 1.22 6.12 13.85
N LEU A 66 2.13 5.15 13.80
CA LEU A 66 1.85 3.75 13.54
C LEU A 66 1.37 3.04 14.80
N ILE A 67 0.23 2.37 14.69
CA ILE A 67 -0.39 1.61 15.79
C ILE A 67 0.20 0.20 15.90
N GLU A 68 0.58 -0.20 17.11
CA GLU A 68 1.07 -1.55 17.43
C GLU A 68 -0.05 -2.60 17.23
N GLY A 69 0.30 -3.78 16.73
CA GLY A 69 -0.64 -4.86 16.37
C GLY A 69 -1.41 -4.64 15.07
N ILE A 70 -1.39 -3.42 14.51
CA ILE A 70 -2.00 -3.09 13.21
C ILE A 70 -0.92 -2.87 12.15
N HIS A 71 0.00 -1.93 12.42
CA HIS A 71 1.03 -1.53 11.46
C HIS A 71 2.38 -2.15 11.76
N TRP A 72 2.66 -2.40 13.03
CA TRP A 72 3.93 -2.96 13.50
C TRP A 72 3.69 -3.84 14.72
N GLN A 73 4.56 -4.82 14.95
CA GLN A 73 4.55 -5.64 16.18
C GLN A 73 5.97 -6.13 16.50
N HIS A 74 6.11 -6.78 17.64
CA HIS A 74 7.32 -7.51 17.99
C HIS A 74 7.21 -8.98 17.56
N ASP A 75 8.23 -9.47 16.85
CA ASP A 75 8.42 -10.89 16.54
C ASP A 75 9.82 -11.31 17.00
N GLY A 76 9.89 -12.21 18.00
CA GLY A 76 11.17 -12.63 18.57
C GLY A 76 12.05 -11.51 19.15
N GLY A 77 11.49 -10.34 19.46
CA GLY A 77 12.22 -9.15 19.91
C GLY A 77 12.58 -8.17 18.79
N GLU A 78 12.42 -8.55 17.53
CA GLU A 78 12.57 -7.66 16.39
C GLU A 78 11.27 -6.91 16.07
N VAL A 79 11.39 -5.71 15.48
CA VAL A 79 10.23 -4.93 15.04
C VAL A 79 9.94 -5.27 13.59
N VAL A 80 8.77 -5.84 13.35
CA VAL A 80 8.23 -6.15 12.02
C VAL A 80 7.03 -5.27 11.70
N TYR A 81 6.78 -5.04 10.42
CA TYR A 81 5.75 -4.13 9.92
C TYR A 81 4.78 -4.87 9.00
N HIS A 82 3.49 -4.61 9.15
CA HIS A 82 2.50 -5.16 8.26
C HIS A 82 2.53 -4.39 6.93
N ALA A 83 2.97 -5.04 5.84
CA ALA A 83 3.20 -4.38 4.55
C ALA A 83 1.99 -3.58 4.04
N GLU A 84 0.83 -4.22 3.97
CA GLU A 84 -0.42 -3.61 3.51
C GLU A 84 -0.88 -2.43 4.36
N MET A 85 -0.98 -2.64 5.69
CA MET A 85 -1.45 -1.60 6.59
C MET A 85 -0.50 -0.40 6.60
N LEU A 86 0.82 -0.64 6.50
CA LEU A 86 1.81 0.43 6.40
C LEU A 86 1.66 1.22 5.09
N LYS A 87 1.43 0.54 3.95
CA LYS A 87 1.21 1.17 2.64
C LYS A 87 -0.08 2.01 2.65
N ASP A 88 -1.17 1.45 3.17
CA ASP A 88 -2.45 2.13 3.29
C ASP A 88 -2.35 3.36 4.20
N TRP A 89 -1.80 3.19 5.41
CA TRP A 89 -1.56 4.29 6.33
C TRP A 89 -0.75 5.39 5.66
N TYR A 90 0.32 5.05 4.92
CA TYR A 90 1.15 6.06 4.28
C TYR A 90 0.40 6.83 3.18
N ARG A 91 -0.42 6.15 2.38
CA ARG A 91 -1.29 6.77 1.36
C ARG A 91 -2.33 7.70 2.01
N HIS A 92 -2.88 7.31 3.15
CA HIS A 92 -3.98 8.01 3.82
C HIS A 92 -3.58 8.83 5.05
N ARG A 93 -2.29 8.99 5.36
CA ARG A 93 -1.80 9.68 6.57
C ARG A 93 -2.23 11.15 6.70
N ARG A 94 -2.63 11.78 5.59
CA ARG A 94 -3.17 13.15 5.55
C ARG A 94 -4.70 13.19 5.69
N ASN A 95 -5.37 12.04 5.64
CA ASN A 95 -6.81 11.86 5.80
C ASN A 95 -7.09 10.65 6.73
N PRO A 96 -7.02 10.85 8.06
CA PRO A 96 -7.17 9.78 9.04
C PRO A 96 -8.50 9.02 8.95
N GLU A 97 -9.58 9.68 8.53
CA GLU A 97 -10.90 9.06 8.38
C GLU A 97 -10.96 8.04 7.25
N ALA A 98 -10.17 8.23 6.18
CA ALA A 98 -10.06 7.24 5.11
C ALA A 98 -9.34 5.98 5.60
N HIS A 99 -8.28 6.16 6.40
CA HIS A 99 -7.50 5.07 6.96
C HIS A 99 -8.31 4.23 7.97
N LEU A 100 -9.11 4.86 8.83
CA LEU A 100 -9.97 4.15 9.79
C LEU A 100 -10.97 3.22 9.08
N ARG A 101 -11.52 3.64 7.93
CA ARG A 101 -12.40 2.79 7.10
C ARG A 101 -11.68 1.56 6.55
N THR A 102 -10.42 1.69 6.14
CA THR A 102 -9.60 0.55 5.69
C THR A 102 -9.33 -0.44 6.83
N ILE A 103 -9.04 0.06 8.04
CA ILE A 103 -8.86 -0.80 9.24
C ILE A 103 -10.14 -1.60 9.53
N GLU A 104 -11.31 -0.96 9.50
CA GLU A 104 -12.59 -1.65 9.72
C GLU A 104 -12.87 -2.75 8.68
N GLN A 105 -12.55 -2.50 7.41
CA GLN A 105 -12.70 -3.50 6.35
C GLN A 105 -11.71 -4.66 6.49
N SER A 106 -10.46 -4.36 6.86
CA SER A 106 -9.44 -5.37 7.14
C SER A 106 -9.86 -6.27 8.30
N ALA A 107 -10.35 -5.71 9.40
CA ALA A 107 -10.86 -6.46 10.56
C ALA A 107 -12.06 -7.36 10.20
N LYS A 108 -13.02 -6.87 9.40
CA LYS A 108 -14.15 -7.68 8.90
C LYS A 108 -13.68 -8.85 8.04
N SER A 109 -12.68 -8.63 7.20
CA SER A 109 -12.10 -9.66 6.32
C SER A 109 -11.35 -10.72 7.12
N GLN A 110 -10.58 -10.32 8.14
CA GLN A 110 -9.93 -11.24 9.07
C GLN A 110 -10.95 -12.06 9.90
N ALA A 111 -12.03 -11.44 10.37
CA ALA A 111 -13.10 -12.15 11.09
C ALA A 111 -13.80 -13.20 10.22
N LYS A 112 -14.03 -12.90 8.93
CA LYS A 112 -14.60 -13.87 7.98
C LYS A 112 -13.69 -15.06 7.72
N ARG A 113 -12.37 -14.85 7.71
CA ARG A 113 -11.35 -15.91 7.56
C ARG A 113 -11.21 -16.80 8.80
N ARG A 114 -11.66 -16.32 9.98
CA ARG A 114 -11.59 -17.05 11.26
C ARG A 114 -12.86 -17.83 11.62
N LYS A 115 -13.86 -17.89 10.74
CA LYS A 115 -15.00 -18.81 10.97
C LYS A 115 -14.49 -20.26 10.81
N PRO A 116 -14.50 -21.09 11.87
CA PRO A 116 -14.22 -22.51 11.72
C PRO A 116 -15.34 -23.14 10.89
N ALA A 117 -14.94 -24.01 9.96
CA ALA A 117 -15.82 -25.01 9.37
C ALA A 117 -16.08 -26.12 10.40
#